data_AF-A0A7C3Q9Z5-F1
#
_entry.id   AF-A0A7C3Q9Z5-F1
#
_cell.length_a   1.000
_cell.length_b   1.000
_cell.length_c   1.000
_cell.angle_alpha   90.00
_cell.angle_beta   90.00
_cell.angle_gamma   90.00
#
_symmetry.space_group_name_H-M   'P 1'
#
loop_
_entity.id
_entity.type
_entity.pdbx_description
1 polymer ?
#
loop_
_entity_poly.entity_id
_entity_poly.type
_entity_poly.pdbx_seq_one_letter_code
_entity_poly.pdbx_strand_id
1 'polypeptide(L)' 'MTQGALSLVGFGPGHGEHLTIRAREAIREAEVVVGYRTYIDLVADLLDGKEIVSTGMTEEIERARAAVEAA' A
#
# COMPACT_ATOMS: atom_id res chain seq x y z
N MET A 1 13.21 -3.78 20.93
CA MET A 1 12.89 -2.95 19.76
C MET A 1 12.13 -3.83 18.81
N THR A 2 10.85 -3.56 18.57
CA THR A 2 10.12 -4.21 17.49
C THR A 2 10.68 -3.67 16.18
N GLN A 3 11.10 -4.58 15.29
CA GLN A 3 11.56 -4.23 13.96
C GLN A 3 10.33 -3.94 13.09
N GLY A 4 10.41 -2.89 12.27
CA GLY A 4 9.42 -2.59 11.25
C GLY A 4 9.22 -3.73 10.25
N ALA A 5 8.07 -3.72 9.56
CA ALA A 5 7.76 -4.68 8.51
C ALA A 5 7.31 -3.97 7.24
N LEU A 6 7.96 -4.28 6.12
CA LEU A 6 7.59 -3.78 4.80
C LEU A 6 7.07 -4.93 3.93
N SER A 7 5.81 -4.81 3.47
CA SER A 7 5.19 -5.79 2.57
C SER A 7 4.99 -5.19 1.19
N LEU A 8 5.49 -5.87 0.15
CA LEU A 8 5.16 -5.54 -1.25
C LEU A 8 3.89 -6.31 -1.65
N VAL A 9 2.79 -5.59 -1.82
CA VAL A 9 1.47 -6.18 -2.05
C VAL A 9 1.00 -5.95 -3.49
N GLY A 10 0.81 -7.03 -4.24
CA GLY A 10 0.07 -6.99 -5.50
C GLY A 10 -1.43 -7.16 -5.26
N PHE A 11 -2.25 -6.20 -5.73
CA PHE A 11 -3.71 -6.22 -5.59
C PHE A 11 -4.45 -6.68 -6.85
N GLY A 12 -3.72 -7.14 -7.87
CA GLY A 12 -4.28 -7.61 -9.14
C GLY A 12 -4.74 -6.47 -10.06
N PRO A 13 -5.75 -6.69 -10.91
CA PRO A 13 -6.16 -5.75 -11.96
C PRO A 13 -6.98 -4.54 -11.48
N GLY A 14 -7.28 -4.43 -10.17
CA GLY A 14 -7.91 -3.24 -9.59
C GLY A 14 -9.35 -3.42 -9.08
N HIS A 15 -10.03 -4.53 -9.40
CA HIS A 15 -11.33 -4.84 -8.79
C HIS A 15 -11.16 -5.64 -7.49
N GLY A 16 -12.00 -5.35 -6.49
CA GLY A 16 -11.98 -5.98 -5.16
C GLY A 16 -12.06 -7.51 -5.17
N GLU A 17 -12.73 -8.09 -6.16
CA GLU A 17 -12.88 -9.55 -6.32
C GLU A 17 -11.59 -10.26 -6.75
N HIS A 18 -10.62 -9.52 -7.30
CA HIS A 18 -9.35 -10.09 -7.73
C HIS A 18 -8.24 -9.95 -6.68
N LEU A 19 -8.52 -9.28 -5.56
CA LEU A 19 -7.62 -9.26 -4.40
C LEU A 19 -7.57 -10.65 -3.78
N THR A 20 -6.36 -11.19 -3.65
CA THR A 20 -6.16 -12.40 -2.84
C THR A 20 -6.46 -12.11 -1.38
N ILE A 21 -6.83 -13.15 -0.62
CA ILE A 21 -7.06 -13.03 0.82
C ILE A 21 -5.82 -12.43 1.52
N ARG A 22 -4.62 -12.94 1.17
CA ARG A 22 -3.37 -12.47 1.77
C ARG A 22 -3.07 -10.99 1.49
N ALA A 23 -3.37 -10.50 0.28
CA ALA A 23 -3.19 -9.09 -0.06
C ALA A 23 -4.13 -8.19 0.75
N ARG A 24 -5.40 -8.61 0.92
CA ARG A 24 -6.38 -7.90 1.74
C ARG A 24 -5.96 -7.84 3.21
N GLU A 25 -5.44 -8.94 3.75
CA GLU A 25 -4.92 -9.00 5.13
C GLU A 25 -3.71 -8.07 5.31
N ALA A 26 -2.74 -8.12 4.39
CA ALA A 26 -1.55 -7.27 4.47
C ALA A 26 -1.91 -5.77 4.46
N ILE A 27 -2.87 -5.35 3.61
CA ILE A 27 -3.36 -3.97 3.58
C ILE A 27 -4.06 -3.61 4.90
N ARG A 28 -4.86 -4.52 5.46
CA ARG A 28 -5.56 -4.29 6.75
C ARG A 28 -4.61 -4.20 7.93
N GLU A 29 -3.54 -4.99 7.95
CA GLU A 29 -2.52 -5.01 9.02
C GLU A 29 -1.61 -3.77 8.97
N ALA A 30 -1.42 -3.17 7.80
CA ALA A 30 -0.54 -2.01 7.62
C ALA A 30 -1.06 -0.76 8.34
N GLU A 31 -0.17 -0.06 9.03
CA GLU A 31 -0.44 1.26 9.63
C GLU A 31 -0.30 2.38 8.58
N VAL A 32 0.67 2.21 7.66
CA VAL A 32 0.98 3.14 6.57
C VAL A 32 0.86 2.41 5.23
N VAL A 33 0.20 3.03 4.25
CA VAL A 33 0.10 2.53 2.87
C VAL A 33 0.77 3.50 1.90
N VAL A 34 1.79 2.99 1.20
CA VAL A 34 2.57 3.75 0.23
C VAL A 34 2.29 3.25 -1.19
N GLY A 35 1.89 4.14 -2.10
CA GLY A 35 1.39 3.72 -3.40
C GLY A 35 1.36 4.81 -4.46
N TYR A 36 1.23 4.40 -5.72
CA TYR A 36 0.86 5.33 -6.80
C TYR A 36 -0.60 5.75 -6.61
N ARG A 37 -0.92 7.05 -6.72
CA ARG A 37 -2.26 7.58 -6.42
C ARG A 37 -3.40 6.80 -7.06
N THR A 38 -3.34 6.51 -8.36
CA THR A 38 -4.39 5.74 -9.05
C THR A 38 -4.60 4.35 -8.44
N TYR A 39 -3.55 3.71 -7.91
CA TYR A 39 -3.66 2.40 -7.29
C TYR A 39 -4.25 2.46 -5.89
N ILE A 40 -3.93 3.52 -5.14
CA ILE A 40 -4.52 3.79 -3.83
C ILE A 40 -6.03 3.99 -3.98
N ASP A 41 -6.45 4.75 -4.99
CA ASP A 41 -7.87 5.01 -5.25
C ASP A 41 -8.66 3.71 -5.54
N LEU A 42 -8.03 2.70 -6.16
CA LEU A 42 -8.67 1.41 -6.46
C LEU A 42 -8.93 0.55 -5.21
N VAL A 43 -8.22 0.79 -4.11
CA VAL A 43 -8.32 0.02 -2.87
C VAL A 43 -8.74 0.88 -1.67
N ALA A 44 -9.26 2.08 -1.92
CA ALA A 44 -9.55 3.07 -0.88
C ALA A 44 -10.52 2.57 0.21
N ASP A 45 -11.39 1.61 -0.13
CA ASP A 45 -12.31 0.94 0.81
C ASP A 45 -11.58 0.15 1.91
N LEU A 46 -10.31 -0.20 1.70
CA LEU A 46 -9.46 -0.92 2.65
C LEU A 46 -8.58 -0.01 3.51
N LEU A 47 -8.58 1.30 3.24
CA LEU A 47 -7.58 2.23 3.78
C LEU A 47 -8.09 3.13 4.90
N ASP A 48 -9.31 2.91 5.38
CA ASP A 48 -9.89 3.73 6.44
C ASP A 48 -9.04 3.72 7.72
N GLY A 49 -8.81 4.93 8.26
CA GLY A 49 -7.98 5.15 9.46
C GLY A 49 -6.46 4.92 9.28
N LYS A 50 -5.96 4.71 8.07
CA LYS A 50 -4.52 4.49 7.79
C LYS A 50 -3.83 5.77 7.35
N GLU A 51 -2.52 5.85 7.58
CA GLU A 51 -1.69 6.86 6.94
C GLU A 51 -1.46 6.50 5.47
N ILE A 52 -1.62 7.46 4.57
CA ILE A 52 -1.52 7.24 3.13
C ILE A 52 -0.44 8.15 2.55
N VAL A 53 0.59 7.53 1.96
CA VAL A 53 1.63 8.23 1.20
C VAL A 53 1.46 7.91 -0.28
N SER A 54 0.95 8.88 -1.04
CA SER A 54 0.71 8.73 -2.47
C SER A 54 1.75 9.48 -3.30
N THR A 55 2.33 8.84 -4.31
CA THR A 55 3.18 9.50 -5.32
C THR A 55 2.51 9.60 -6.69
N GLY A 56 3.09 10.40 -7.58
CA GLY A 56 2.68 10.52 -8.98
C GLY A 56 3.27 9.43 -9.89
N MET A 57 3.01 9.55 -11.20
CA MET A 57 3.68 8.71 -12.20
C MET A 57 5.17 9.02 -12.26
N THR A 58 6.00 8.02 -12.60
CA THR A 58 7.46 8.16 -12.79
C THR A 58 8.24 8.46 -11.50
N GLU A 59 7.61 8.28 -10.33
CA GLU A 59 8.21 8.51 -9.01
C GLU A 59 8.47 7.18 -8.28
N GLU A 60 8.90 6.13 -8.99
CA GLU A 60 9.10 4.79 -8.40
C GLU A 60 10.16 4.80 -7.30
N ILE A 61 11.25 5.54 -7.49
CA ILE A 61 12.35 5.61 -6.51
C ILE A 61 11.92 6.34 -5.24
N GLU A 62 11.25 7.47 -5.37
CA GLU A 62 10.76 8.21 -4.20
C GLU A 62 9.69 7.41 -3.43
N ARG A 63 8.82 6.70 -4.15
CA ARG A 63 7.85 5.79 -3.52
C ARG A 63 8.53 4.66 -2.75
N ALA A 64 9.59 4.08 -3.30
CA ALA A 64 10.35 3.04 -2.62
C ALA A 64 11.07 3.57 -1.37
N ARG A 65 11.65 4.78 -1.44
CA ARG A 65 12.28 5.44 -0.28
C ARG A 65 11.28 5.71 0.83
N ALA A 66 10.14 6.32 0.51
CA ALA A 66 9.09 6.59 1.47
C ALA A 66 8.60 5.31 2.19
N ALA A 67 8.48 4.20 1.46
CA ALA A 67 8.09 2.91 2.04
C ALA A 67 9.13 2.34 3.02
N VAL A 68 10.43 2.55 2.75
CA VAL A 68 11.51 2.14 3.65
C VAL A 68 11.62 3.06 4.87
N GLU A 69 11.43 4.36 4.70
CA GLU A 69 11.45 5.33 5.80
C GLU A 69 10.29 5.14 6.79
N ALA A 70 9.14 4.66 6.31
CA ALA A 70 7.94 4.40 7.11
C ALA A 70 7.94 3.03 7.82
N ALA A 71 8.92 2.16 7.55
CA ALA A 71 9.01 0.81 8.13
C ALA A 71 9.97 0.79 9.33
#